data_AF-A0A252E1F8-F1
#
_entry.id   AF-A0A252E1F8-F1
#
_cell.length_a   1.000
_cell.length_b   1.000
_cell.length_c   1.000
_cell.angle_alpha   90.00
_cell.angle_beta   90.00
_cell.angle_gamma   90.00
#
_symmetry.space_group_name_H-M   'P 1'
#
loop_
_entity.id
_entity.type
_entity.pdbx_description
1 polymer ?
#
loop_
_entity_poly.entity_id
_entity_poly.type
_entity_poly.pdbx_seq_one_letter_code
_entity_poly.pdbx_strand_id
1 'polypeptide(L)'
;MPELEPTPQSIWQYLVSRPHPWRKQLYVKGRRLLASTVWQDMQLNTLSPEEAAENFSLPIAAVNEIIRYCEANHELIKMEAEEERYRLEQQGVRVESQAAS
;
A
#
# COMPACT_ATOMS: atom_id res chain seq x y z
N MET A 1 19.99 -8.83 26.19
CA MET A 1 19.43 -9.06 24.84
C MET A 1 17.92 -9.03 25.02
N PRO A 2 17.17 -8.06 24.45
CA PRO A 2 15.72 -8.13 24.53
C PRO A 2 15.23 -9.17 23.51
N GLU A 3 14.49 -10.14 24.02
CA GLU A 3 13.68 -11.13 23.32
C GLU A 3 12.67 -10.37 22.43
N LEU A 4 12.63 -10.69 21.13
CA LEU A 4 11.68 -10.11 20.19
C LEU A 4 10.28 -10.57 20.60
N GLU A 5 9.47 -9.65 21.12
CA GLU A 5 8.04 -9.89 21.41
C GLU A 5 7.36 -10.47 20.16
N PRO A 6 6.50 -11.50 20.29
CA PRO A 6 5.81 -12.09 19.15
C PRO A 6 4.98 -10.99 18.49
N THR A 7 5.33 -10.64 17.25
CA THR A 7 4.53 -9.69 16.48
C THR A 7 3.10 -10.21 16.44
N PRO A 8 2.09 -9.37 16.73
CA PRO A 8 0.69 -9.80 16.66
C PRO A 8 0.49 -10.46 15.30
N GLN A 9 0.01 -11.71 15.30
CA GLN A 9 -0.29 -12.42 14.07
C GLN A 9 -1.21 -11.52 13.25
N SER A 10 -0.66 -11.01 12.15
CA SER A 10 -1.36 -10.12 11.24
C SER A 10 -2.65 -10.83 10.84
N ILE A 11 -3.80 -10.18 11.03
CA ILE A 11 -5.11 -10.67 10.56
C ILE A 11 -5.18 -10.80 9.02
N TRP A 12 -4.11 -10.37 8.35
CA TRP A 12 -3.93 -10.33 6.92
C TRP A 12 -3.10 -11.54 6.45
N GLN A 13 -3.66 -12.34 5.55
CA GLN A 13 -3.03 -13.56 5.01
C GLN A 13 -2.02 -13.22 3.91
N TYR A 14 -2.32 -12.19 3.12
CA TYR A 14 -1.56 -11.77 1.94
C TYR A 14 -0.81 -10.45 2.15
N LEU A 15 -1.07 -9.73 3.24
CA LEU A 15 -0.38 -8.50 3.58
C LEU A 15 0.57 -8.66 4.77
N VAL A 16 1.71 -8.00 4.70
CA VAL A 16 2.77 -8.09 5.71
C VAL A 16 3.40 -6.73 5.97
N SER A 17 3.65 -6.45 7.25
CA SER A 17 4.44 -5.28 7.64
C SER A 17 5.92 -5.54 7.33
N ARG A 18 6.61 -4.51 6.87
CA ARG A 18 8.06 -4.56 6.65
C ARG A 18 8.73 -3.41 7.41
N PRO A 19 9.92 -3.62 7.98
CA PRO A 19 10.68 -2.52 8.56
C PRO A 19 10.92 -1.43 7.51
N HIS A 20 10.45 -0.21 7.79
CA HIS A 20 10.70 0.96 6.99
C HIS A 20 10.93 2.16 7.92
N PRO A 21 11.82 3.12 7.59
CA PRO A 21 12.15 4.22 8.51
C PRO A 21 10.97 5.09 8.93
N TRP A 22 9.89 5.11 8.13
CA TRP A 22 8.72 5.95 8.39
C TRP A 22 7.39 5.39 7.88
N ARG A 23 7.42 4.36 7.01
CA ARG A 23 6.22 3.84 6.34
C ARG A 23 5.68 2.67 7.14
N LYS A 24 4.38 2.68 7.42
CA LYS A 24 3.64 1.67 8.17
C LYS A 24 2.69 0.86 7.29
N GLN A 25 2.41 1.33 6.06
CA GLN A 25 1.61 0.58 5.10
C GLN A 25 2.10 -0.86 4.90
N LEU A 26 1.14 -1.77 4.73
CA LEU A 26 1.43 -3.17 4.46
C LEU A 26 1.81 -3.42 3.00
N TYR A 27 2.71 -4.38 2.82
CA TYR A 27 3.16 -4.87 1.53
C TYR A 27 2.47 -6.18 1.19
N VAL A 28 2.28 -6.44 -0.10
CA VAL A 28 1.91 -7.76 -0.59
C VAL A 28 3.02 -8.75 -0.26
N LYS A 29 2.66 -9.84 0.43
CA LYS A 29 3.58 -10.87 0.89
C LYS A 29 4.36 -11.46 -0.28
N GLY A 30 5.67 -11.60 -0.11
CA GLY A 30 6.56 -12.08 -1.16
C GLY A 30 6.85 -11.07 -2.27
N ARG A 31 6.32 -9.83 -2.19
CA ARG A 31 6.54 -8.78 -3.19
C ARG A 31 7.06 -7.49 -2.57
N ARG A 32 7.67 -6.65 -3.40
CA ARG A 32 8.00 -5.25 -3.09
C ARG A 32 6.91 -4.33 -3.65
N LEU A 33 5.67 -4.62 -3.30
CA LEU A 33 4.47 -3.95 -3.80
C LEU A 33 3.60 -3.55 -2.60
N LEU A 34 3.24 -2.28 -2.49
CA LEU A 34 2.34 -1.79 -1.44
C LEU A 34 0.89 -2.18 -1.77
N ALA A 35 0.08 -2.42 -0.74
CA ALA A 35 -1.36 -2.63 -0.93
C ALA A 35 -2.02 -1.42 -1.63
N SER A 36 -1.67 -0.21 -1.21
CA SER A 36 -2.21 1.02 -1.79
C SER A 36 -1.90 1.19 -3.27
N THR A 37 -0.73 0.75 -3.76
CA THR A 37 -0.38 0.86 -5.18
C THR A 37 -1.35 0.07 -6.04
N VAL A 38 -1.70 -1.16 -5.63
CA VAL A 38 -2.68 -1.98 -6.36
C VAL A 38 -4.06 -1.32 -6.29
N TRP A 39 -4.49 -0.88 -5.11
CA TRP A 39 -5.80 -0.25 -4.95
C TRP A 39 -5.93 1.06 -5.72
N GLN A 40 -4.91 1.93 -5.72
CA GLN A 40 -4.90 3.17 -6.49
C GLN A 40 -4.96 2.90 -7.99
N ASP A 41 -4.20 1.93 -8.49
CA ASP A 41 -4.23 1.54 -9.89
C ASP A 41 -5.62 1.01 -10.30
N MET A 42 -6.27 0.22 -9.43
CA MET A 42 -7.66 -0.21 -9.63
C MET A 42 -8.61 0.98 -9.76
N GLN A 43 -8.49 1.98 -8.89
CA GLN A 43 -9.35 3.16 -8.92
C GLN A 43 -9.08 4.04 -10.16
N LEU A 44 -7.81 4.21 -10.54
CA LEU A 44 -7.41 5.04 -11.69
C LEU A 44 -7.81 4.41 -13.02
N ASN A 45 -7.64 3.10 -13.16
CA ASN A 45 -7.94 2.36 -14.39
C ASN A 45 -9.33 1.71 -14.36
N THR A 46 -10.12 1.93 -13.31
CA THR A 46 -11.46 1.34 -13.10
C THR A 46 -11.45 -0.19 -13.21
N LEU A 47 -10.41 -0.84 -12.67
CA LEU A 47 -10.25 -2.29 -12.75
C LEU A 47 -11.19 -2.99 -11.76
N SER A 48 -11.81 -4.07 -12.22
CA SER A 48 -12.44 -5.06 -11.33
C SER A 48 -11.39 -5.82 -10.49
N PRO A 49 -11.78 -6.45 -9.38
CA PRO A 49 -10.89 -7.30 -8.61
C PRO A 49 -10.26 -8.44 -9.44
N GLU A 50 -11.00 -9.00 -10.39
CA GLU A 50 -10.55 -10.04 -11.30
C GLU A 50 -9.46 -9.52 -12.26
N GLU A 51 -9.69 -8.39 -12.91
CA GLU A 51 -8.71 -7.76 -13.79
C GLU A 51 -7.45 -7.36 -13.03
N ALA A 52 -7.59 -6.85 -11.80
CA ALA A 52 -6.44 -6.55 -10.95
C ALA A 52 -5.67 -7.81 -10.56
N ALA A 53 -6.35 -8.92 -10.29
CA ALA A 53 -5.72 -10.20 -10.01
C ALA A 53 -4.87 -10.67 -11.20
N GLU A 54 -5.37 -10.52 -12.43
CA GLU A 54 -4.62 -10.84 -13.64
C GLU A 54 -3.45 -9.86 -13.87
N ASN A 55 -3.71 -8.56 -13.87
CA ASN A 55 -2.73 -7.50 -14.13
C ASN A 55 -1.54 -7.55 -13.17
N PHE A 56 -1.82 -7.74 -11.88
CA PHE A 56 -0.79 -7.84 -10.86
C PHE A 56 -0.33 -9.28 -10.65
N SER A 57 -0.89 -10.27 -11.37
CA SER A 57 -0.62 -11.70 -11.18
C SER A 57 -0.77 -12.13 -9.71
N LEU A 58 -1.83 -11.66 -9.05
CA LEU A 58 -2.15 -11.93 -7.65
C LEU A 58 -3.32 -12.90 -7.54
N PRO A 59 -3.41 -13.71 -6.46
CA PRO A 59 -4.66 -14.40 -6.15
C PRO A 59 -5.79 -13.40 -5.93
N ILE A 60 -6.99 -13.69 -6.41
CA ILE A 60 -8.17 -12.84 -6.19
C ILE A 60 -8.43 -12.56 -4.69
N ALA A 61 -8.16 -13.55 -3.83
CA ALA A 61 -8.24 -13.38 -2.38
C ALA A 61 -7.26 -12.31 -1.83
N ALA A 62 -6.08 -12.18 -2.43
CA ALA A 62 -5.12 -11.13 -2.06
C ALA A 62 -5.63 -9.75 -2.49
N VAL A 63 -6.24 -9.64 -3.68
CA VAL A 63 -6.84 -8.38 -4.16
C VAL A 63 -7.99 -7.95 -3.26
N ASN A 64 -8.89 -8.86 -2.90
CA ASN A 64 -9.97 -8.57 -1.96
C ASN A 64 -9.45 -8.13 -0.59
N GLU A 65 -8.38 -8.78 -0.10
CA GLU A 65 -7.73 -8.38 1.16
C GLU A 65 -7.10 -6.98 1.06
N ILE A 66 -6.47 -6.65 -0.07
CA ILE A 66 -5.92 -5.32 -0.38
C ILE A 66 -7.01 -4.26 -0.33
N ILE A 67 -8.16 -4.49 -0.98
CA ILE A 67 -9.29 -3.54 -0.98
C ILE A 67 -9.74 -3.28 0.45
N ARG A 68 -10.04 -4.34 1.22
CA ARG A 68 -10.47 -4.23 2.62
C ARG A 68 -9.46 -3.48 3.48
N TYR A 69 -8.17 -3.77 3.30
CA TYR A 69 -7.11 -3.08 4.02
C TYR A 69 -7.08 -1.59 3.66
N CYS A 70 -7.15 -1.24 2.38
CA CYS A 70 -7.06 0.14 1.95
C CYS A 70 -8.27 0.98 2.36
N GLU A 71 -9.48 0.42 2.29
CA GLU A 71 -10.69 1.07 2.80
C GLU A 71 -10.59 1.36 4.31
N ALA A 72 -10.17 0.35 5.09
CA ALA A 72 -10.02 0.47 6.54
C ALA A 72 -8.87 1.40 6.97
N ASN A 73 -7.88 1.65 6.11
CA ASN A 73 -6.67 2.41 6.43
C ASN A 73 -6.45 3.60 5.48
N HIS A 74 -7.51 4.14 4.86
CA HIS A 74 -7.39 5.20 3.85
C HIS A 74 -6.71 6.46 4.40
N GLU A 75 -6.95 6.82 5.67
CA GLU A 75 -6.31 7.97 6.33
C GLU A 75 -4.79 7.77 6.47
N LEU A 76 -4.36 6.56 6.85
CA LEU A 76 -2.94 6.22 6.93
C LEU A 76 -2.28 6.34 5.55
N ILE A 77 -2.92 5.80 4.52
CA ILE A 77 -2.41 5.84 3.14
C ILE A 77 -2.26 7.29 2.68
N LYS A 78 -3.26 8.15 2.95
CA LYS A 78 -3.21 9.57 2.61
C LYS A 78 -2.08 10.29 3.33
N MET A 79 -1.97 10.13 4.64
CA MET A 79 -0.91 10.74 5.44
C MET A 79 0.49 10.33 4.95
N GLU A 80 0.68 9.05 4.62
CA GLU A 80 1.97 8.58 4.11
C GLU A 80 2.28 9.06 2.69
N ALA A 81 1.27 9.27 1.85
CA ALA A 81 1.46 9.91 0.53
C ALA A 81 1.87 11.38 0.67
N GLU A 82 1.29 12.11 1.64
CA GLU A 82 1.67 13.49 1.96
C GLU A 82 3.11 13.57 2.50
N GLU A 83 3.49 12.68 3.41
CA GLU A 83 4.86 12.57 3.94
C GLU A 83 5.87 12.21 2.83
N GLU A 84 5.50 11.29 1.93
CA GLU A 84 6.33 10.95 0.77
C GLU A 84 6.57 12.17 -0.13
N ARG A 85 5.51 12.90 -0.46
CA ARG A 85 5.58 14.12 -1.26
C ARG A 85 6.48 15.17 -0.59
N TYR A 86 6.29 15.42 0.70
CA TYR A 86 7.11 16.36 1.46
C TYR A 86 8.60 15.98 1.41
N ARG A 87 8.93 14.69 1.60
CA ARG A 87 10.31 14.20 1.52
C ARG A 87 10.92 14.36 0.13
N LEU A 88 10.15 14.10 -0.92
CA LEU A 88 10.59 14.31 -2.31
C LEU A 88 10.87 15.78 -2.59
N GLU A 89 10.00 16.68 -2.13
CA GLU A 89 10.18 18.13 -2.26
C GLU A 89 11.44 18.62 -1.53
N GLN A 90 11.71 18.11 -0.32
CA GLN A 90 12.95 18.41 0.42
C GLN A 90 14.21 17.91 -0.30
N GLN A 91 14.10 16.86 -1.12
CA GLN A 91 15.18 16.35 -1.95
C GLN A 91 15.32 17.09 -3.30
N GLY A 92 14.52 18.15 -3.51
CA GLY A 92 14.52 18.94 -4.74
C GLY A 92 13.73 18.32 -5.89
N VAL A 93 12.99 17.23 -5.64
CA VAL A 93 12.07 16.63 -6.61
C VAL A 93 10.73 17.37 -6.53
N ARG A 94 10.40 18.16 -7.54
CA ARG A 94 9.06 18.74 -7.66
C ARG A 94 8.08 17.65 -8.08
N VAL A 95 7.24 17.22 -7.14
CA VAL A 95 6.08 16.38 -7.45
C VAL A 95 4.98 17.31 -7.93
N GLU A 96 4.80 17.41 -9.24
CA GLU A 96 3.65 18.14 -9.79
C GLU A 96 2.37 17.46 -9.31
N SER A 97 1.51 18.24 -8.64
CA SER A 97 0.19 17.77 -8.25
C SER A 97 -0.62 17.67 -9.53
N GLN A 98 -1.03 16.46 -9.94
CA GLN A 98 -2.13 16.32 -10.91
C GLN A 98 -3.44 16.75 -10.22
N ALA A 99 -3.58 18.05 -9.99
CA ALA A 99 -4.88 18.67 -9.86
C ALA A 99 -5.45 18.73 -11.28
N ALA A 100 -6.43 17.88 -11.56
CA ALA A 100 -7.19 17.97 -12.80
C ALA A 100 -7.78 19.38 -12.93
N SER A 101 -7.44 20.05 -14.04
CA SER A 101 -8.06 21.31 -14.48
C SER A 101 -9.51 21.12 -14.93
#